data_AF-A0AAV8RXS3-F1
#
_entry.id   AF-A0AAV8RXS3-F1
#
_cell.length_a   1.000
_cell.length_b   1.000
_cell.length_c   1.000
_cell.angle_alpha   90.00
_cell.angle_beta   90.00
_cell.angle_gamma   90.00
#
_symmetry.space_group_name_H-M   'P 1'
#
loop_
_entity.id
_entity.type
_entity.pdbx_description
1 polymer ?
#
loop_
_entity_poly.entity_id
_entity_poly.type
_entity_poly.pdbx_seq_one_letter_code
_entity_poly.pdbx_strand_id
1 'polypeptide(L)'
;MEGTQWKGSVHRIRKCVVDLLSMEDDLVDDDDEDAWELMGSDLRLKSTFLYCDLNQVISHAREERKKVLTDLANKLFYYMEQLDHAVRIRSMSLTQVCYNDTASVLQEVMAALMALR
;
A
#
# COMPACT_ATOMS: atom_id res chain seq x y z
N MET A 1 -16.62 -8.69 22.05
CA MET A 1 -16.80 -7.69 20.97
C MET A 1 -15.80 -7.99 19.83
N GLU A 2 -15.82 -9.18 19.22
CA GLU A 2 -14.77 -9.61 18.25
C GLU A 2 -15.19 -9.46 16.78
N GLY A 3 -16.46 -9.15 16.48
CA GLY A 3 -16.97 -9.08 15.10
C GLY A 3 -16.75 -7.76 14.34
N THR A 4 -16.15 -6.73 14.96
CA THR A 4 -16.12 -5.35 14.40
C THR A 4 -14.72 -4.82 14.06
N GLN A 5 -13.64 -5.43 14.54
CA GLN A 5 -12.28 -4.87 14.39
C GLN A 5 -11.79 -4.86 12.95
N TRP A 6 -12.03 -5.93 12.18
CA TRP A 6 -11.59 -6.00 10.78
C TRP A 6 -12.28 -4.96 9.90
N LYS A 7 -13.50 -4.51 10.24
CA LYS A 7 -14.19 -3.41 9.53
C LYS A 7 -13.44 -2.08 9.70
N GLY A 8 -12.86 -1.85 10.88
CA GLY A 8 -11.97 -0.71 11.13
C GLY A 8 -10.69 -0.79 10.30
N SER A 9 -10.09 -1.98 10.20
CA SER A 9 -8.93 -2.23 9.33
C SER A 9 -9.25 -1.97 7.85
N VAL A 10 -10.41 -2.44 7.34
CA VAL A 10 -10.84 -2.14 5.96
C VAL A 10 -10.98 -0.64 5.72
N HIS A 11 -11.53 0.12 6.68
CA HIS A 11 -11.64 1.57 6.55
C HIS A 11 -10.25 2.23 6.48
N ARG A 12 -9.32 1.85 7.36
CA ARG A 12 -7.96 2.38 7.36
C ARG A 12 -7.16 2.01 6.11
N ILE A 13 -7.30 0.77 5.61
CA ILE A 13 -6.68 0.36 4.34
C ILE A 13 -7.19 1.25 3.21
N ARG A 14 -8.49 1.46 3.09
CA ARG A 14 -9.06 2.31 2.03
C ARG A 14 -8.54 3.74 2.11
N LYS A 15 -8.44 4.32 3.31
CA LYS A 15 -7.84 5.64 3.49
C LYS A 15 -6.36 5.63 3.06
N CYS A 16 -5.58 4.67 3.51
CA CYS A 16 -4.17 4.56 3.18
C CYS A 16 -3.93 4.39 1.67
N VAL A 17 -4.76 3.58 1.00
CA VAL A 17 -4.75 3.42 -0.46
C VAL A 17 -5.01 4.76 -1.16
N VAL A 18 -6.02 5.51 -0.73
CA VAL A 18 -6.32 6.83 -1.32
C VAL A 18 -5.16 7.81 -1.13
N ASP A 19 -4.57 7.84 0.08
CA ASP A 19 -3.41 8.70 0.35
C ASP A 19 -2.22 8.32 -0.56
N LEU A 20 -1.90 7.02 -0.70
CA LEU A 20 -0.82 6.54 -1.58
C LEU A 20 -1.08 6.84 -3.06
N LEU A 21 -2.33 6.70 -3.52
CA LEU A 21 -2.72 7.03 -4.89
C LEU A 21 -2.70 8.54 -5.18
N SER A 22 -2.67 9.38 -4.13
CA SER A 22 -2.57 10.84 -4.30
C SER A 22 -1.10 11.32 -4.34
N MET A 23 -0.13 10.44 -4.04
CA MET A 23 1.31 10.79 -4.04
C MET A 23 1.89 11.06 -5.43
N GLU A 24 1.18 10.75 -6.53
CA GLU A 24 1.67 11.03 -7.89
C GLU A 24 1.96 12.53 -8.09
N ASP A 25 1.10 13.39 -7.52
CA ASP A 25 1.23 14.85 -7.59
C ASP A 25 2.37 15.38 -6.70
N ASP A 26 2.85 14.57 -5.75
CA ASP A 26 3.88 14.92 -4.76
C ASP A 26 5.25 14.30 -5.10
N LEU A 27 5.43 13.75 -6.31
CA LEU A 27 6.72 13.18 -6.71
C LEU A 27 7.81 14.27 -6.73
N VAL A 28 8.88 14.03 -5.97
CA VAL A 28 9.92 15.02 -5.66
C VAL A 28 10.76 15.37 -6.88
N ASP A 29 11.13 16.65 -7.01
CA ASP A 29 12.20 17.10 -7.91
C ASP A 29 13.56 16.55 -7.46
N ASP A 30 14.46 16.22 -8.39
CA ASP A 30 15.69 15.46 -8.11
C ASP A 30 16.65 16.10 -7.07
N ASP A 31 16.53 17.41 -6.82
CA ASP A 31 17.46 18.19 -6.01
C ASP A 31 17.07 18.39 -4.52
N ASP A 32 15.91 17.87 -4.07
CA ASP A 32 15.44 18.03 -2.68
C ASP A 32 15.64 16.76 -1.84
N GLU A 33 16.81 16.67 -1.19
CA GLU A 33 17.20 15.55 -0.32
C GLU A 33 16.24 15.32 0.85
N ASP A 34 15.77 16.40 1.48
CA ASP A 34 14.85 16.31 2.63
C ASP A 34 13.50 15.73 2.17
N ALA A 35 13.02 16.13 1.00
CA ALA A 35 11.78 15.60 0.45
C ALA A 35 11.88 14.11 0.08
N TRP A 36 13.00 13.63 -0.45
CA TRP A 36 13.23 12.19 -0.67
C TRP A 36 13.22 11.39 0.65
N GLU A 37 13.84 11.93 1.71
CA GLU A 37 13.85 11.28 3.03
C GLU A 37 12.45 11.23 3.65
N LEU A 38 11.70 12.34 3.55
CA LEU A 38 10.32 12.42 4.01
C LEU A 38 9.41 11.44 3.25
N MET A 39 9.52 11.39 1.92
CA MET A 39 8.77 10.45 1.09
C MET A 39 9.04 9.00 1.49
N GLY A 40 10.32 8.63 1.63
CA GLY A 40 10.68 7.27 2.05
C GLY A 40 10.14 6.94 3.44
N SER A 41 10.20 7.88 4.38
CA SER A 41 9.70 7.69 5.74
C SER A 41 8.18 7.51 5.78
N ASP A 42 7.44 8.33 5.03
CA ASP A 42 5.98 8.21 4.92
C ASP A 42 5.57 6.90 4.24
N LEU A 43 6.25 6.50 3.16
CA LEU A 43 6.01 5.25 2.46
C LEU A 43 6.19 4.03 3.39
N ARG A 44 7.28 3.98 4.16
CA ARG A 44 7.53 2.88 5.12
C ARG A 44 6.49 2.85 6.25
N LEU A 45 6.07 4.02 6.73
CA LEU A 45 5.03 4.13 7.75
C LEU A 45 3.68 3.59 7.23
N LYS A 46 3.27 4.02 6.03
CA LYS A 46 2.05 3.53 5.37
C LYS A 46 2.12 2.03 5.06
N SER A 47 3.27 1.53 4.60
CA SER A 47 3.52 0.10 4.39
C SER A 47 3.29 -0.71 5.68
N THR A 48 3.83 -0.22 6.80
CA THR A 48 3.67 -0.88 8.11
C THR A 48 2.20 -0.93 8.55
N PHE A 49 1.45 0.17 8.38
CA PHE A 49 0.02 0.17 8.69
C PHE A 49 -0.78 -0.78 7.79
N LEU A 50 -0.50 -0.78 6.49
CA LEU A 50 -1.12 -1.70 5.54
C LEU A 50 -0.85 -3.15 5.92
N TYR A 51 0.38 -3.48 6.34
CA TYR A 51 0.74 -4.85 6.73
C TYR A 51 -0.10 -5.33 7.92
N CYS A 52 -0.18 -4.50 8.97
CA CYS A 52 -0.97 -4.81 10.15
C CYS A 52 -2.47 -4.98 9.80
N ASP A 53 -3.03 -4.04 9.04
CA ASP A 53 -4.46 -4.07 8.73
C ASP A 53 -4.84 -5.17 7.72
N LEU A 54 -4.01 -5.42 6.70
CA LEU A 54 -4.24 -6.51 5.74
C LEU A 54 -4.16 -7.86 6.44
N ASN A 55 -3.20 -8.08 7.34
CA ASN A 55 -3.13 -9.30 8.14
C ASN A 55 -4.38 -9.50 8.99
N GLN A 56 -4.92 -8.42 9.57
CA GLN A 56 -6.16 -8.49 10.34
C GLN A 56 -7.37 -8.84 9.45
N VAL A 57 -7.45 -8.29 8.24
CA VAL A 57 -8.54 -8.60 7.29
C VAL A 57 -8.42 -10.03 6.76
N ILE A 58 -7.21 -10.47 6.40
CA ILE A 58 -6.93 -11.82 5.90
C ILE A 58 -7.25 -12.88 6.94
N SER A 59 -6.88 -12.65 8.21
CA SER A 59 -7.14 -13.62 9.29
C SER A 59 -8.62 -13.87 9.55
N HIS A 60 -9.47 -12.88 9.26
CA HIS A 60 -10.93 -12.94 9.42
C HIS A 60 -11.67 -13.27 8.11
N ALA A 61 -10.97 -13.41 6.98
CA ALA A 61 -11.57 -13.74 5.70
C ALA A 61 -11.97 -15.23 5.62
N ARG A 62 -13.04 -15.53 4.87
CA ARG A 62 -13.41 -16.90 4.50
C ARG A 62 -12.34 -17.51 3.60
N GLU A 63 -12.23 -18.84 3.62
CA GLU A 63 -11.15 -19.59 2.95
C GLU A 63 -10.99 -19.22 1.47
N GLU A 64 -12.11 -19.07 0.74
CA GLU A 64 -12.11 -18.74 -0.69
C GLU A 64 -11.50 -17.36 -0.96
N ARG A 65 -11.65 -16.43 -0.01
CA ARG A 65 -11.21 -15.03 -0.11
C ARG A 65 -9.84 -14.82 0.51
N LYS A 66 -9.49 -15.62 1.51
CA LYS A 66 -8.20 -15.58 2.19
C LYS A 66 -7.06 -15.72 1.19
N LYS A 67 -7.12 -16.71 0.30
CA LYS A 67 -6.09 -16.89 -0.74
C LYS A 67 -5.94 -15.66 -1.62
N VAL A 68 -7.04 -15.13 -2.15
CA VAL A 68 -7.03 -13.95 -3.03
C VAL A 68 -6.42 -12.74 -2.33
N LEU A 69 -6.81 -12.49 -1.08
CA LEU A 69 -6.28 -11.36 -0.30
C LEU A 69 -4.82 -11.54 0.07
N THR A 70 -4.38 -12.76 0.38
CA THR A 70 -2.97 -13.07 0.64
C THR A 70 -2.11 -12.87 -0.61
N ASP A 71 -2.56 -13.36 -1.77
CA ASP A 71 -1.84 -13.20 -3.03
C ASP A 71 -1.69 -11.70 -3.38
N LEU A 72 -2.77 -10.92 -3.23
CA LEU A 72 -2.74 -9.47 -3.44
C LEU A 72 -1.84 -8.74 -2.44
N ALA A 73 -1.88 -9.12 -1.16
CA ALA A 73 -1.00 -8.53 -0.14
C ALA A 73 0.48 -8.80 -0.46
N ASN A 74 0.83 -10.04 -0.81
CA ASN A 74 2.20 -10.39 -1.20
C ASN A 74 2.66 -9.60 -2.42
N LYS A 75 1.80 -9.49 -3.44
CA LYS A 75 2.07 -8.69 -4.65
C LYS A 75 2.26 -7.21 -4.29
N LEU A 76 1.41 -6.65 -3.41
CA LEU A 76 1.51 -5.26 -2.97
C LEU A 76 2.84 -5.00 -2.26
N PHE A 77 3.22 -5.83 -1.29
CA PHE A 77 4.45 -5.62 -0.53
C PHE A 77 5.71 -5.80 -1.37
N TYR A 78 5.67 -6.68 -2.37
CA TYR A 78 6.74 -6.78 -3.36
C TYR A 78 6.97 -5.46 -4.10
N TYR A 79 5.91 -4.83 -4.62
CA TYR A 79 6.05 -3.56 -5.34
C TYR A 79 6.35 -2.37 -4.41
N MET A 80 5.82 -2.37 -3.18
CA MET A 80 6.18 -1.38 -2.16
C MET A 80 7.67 -1.45 -1.78
N GLU A 81 8.27 -2.65 -1.73
CA GLU A 81 9.71 -2.82 -1.51
C GLU A 81 10.54 -2.26 -2.69
N GLN A 82 10.09 -2.49 -3.93
CA GLN A 82 10.74 -1.89 -5.10
C GLN A 82 10.63 -0.36 -5.11
N LEU A 83 9.46 0.18 -4.72
CA LEU A 83 9.26 1.61 -4.59
C LEU A 83 10.13 2.22 -3.49
N ASP A 84 10.22 1.61 -2.30
CA ASP A 84 11.13 2.07 -1.23
C ASP A 84 12.59 2.04 -1.69
N HIS A 85 12.98 1.00 -2.44
CA HIS A 85 14.31 0.94 -3.03
C HIS A 85 14.56 2.10 -3.99
N ALA A 86 13.63 2.39 -4.89
CA ALA A 86 13.72 3.47 -5.88
C ALA A 86 13.83 4.85 -5.21
N VAL A 87 13.02 5.09 -4.18
CA VAL A 87 13.04 6.30 -3.35
C VAL A 87 14.38 6.42 -2.61
N ARG A 88 14.91 5.33 -2.05
CA ARG A 88 16.19 5.32 -1.34
C ARG A 88 17.38 5.64 -2.24
N ILE A 89 17.36 5.21 -3.50
CA ILE A 89 18.40 5.57 -4.47
C ILE A 89 18.11 6.89 -5.20
N ARG A 90 17.00 7.58 -4.85
CA ARG A 90 16.57 8.87 -5.40
C ARG A 90 16.51 8.86 -6.93
N SER A 91 15.96 7.79 -7.50
CA SER A 91 15.79 7.67 -8.94
C SER A 91 14.36 8.04 -9.31
N MET A 92 14.14 9.25 -9.84
CA MET A 92 12.80 9.70 -10.26
C MET A 92 12.17 8.72 -11.27
N SER A 93 12.91 8.33 -12.31
CA SER A 93 12.42 7.41 -13.34
C SER A 93 12.01 6.04 -12.77
N LEU A 94 12.81 5.47 -11.87
CA LEU A 94 12.47 4.19 -11.25
C LEU A 94 11.32 4.33 -10.26
N THR A 95 11.31 5.42 -9.48
CA THR A 95 10.22 5.74 -8.54
C THR A 95 8.89 5.84 -9.29
N GLN A 96 8.84 6.50 -10.45
CA GLN A 96 7.62 6.57 -11.26
C GLN A 96 7.17 5.19 -11.76
N VAL A 97 8.08 4.36 -12.24
CA VAL A 97 7.75 3.00 -12.71
C VAL A 97 7.22 2.15 -11.55
N CYS A 98 7.95 2.11 -10.43
CA CYS A 98 7.54 1.35 -9.25
C CYS A 98 6.26 1.90 -8.61
N TYR A 99 6.04 3.22 -8.69
CA TYR A 99 4.79 3.85 -8.25
C TYR A 99 3.61 3.35 -9.08
N ASN A 100 3.72 3.37 -10.41
CA ASN A 100 2.66 2.90 -11.30
C ASN A 100 2.31 1.43 -11.05
N ASP A 101 3.32 0.58 -10.88
CA ASP A 101 3.12 -0.83 -10.53
C ASP A 101 2.41 -0.98 -9.17
N THR A 102 2.86 -0.22 -8.16
CA THR A 102 2.25 -0.22 -6.82
C THR A 102 0.81 0.27 -6.86
N ALA A 103 0.54 1.36 -7.59
CA ALA A 103 -0.78 1.96 -7.78
C ALA A 103 -1.76 0.97 -8.41
N SER A 104 -1.33 0.22 -9.43
CA SER A 104 -2.15 -0.84 -10.03
C SER A 104 -2.57 -1.90 -9.00
N VAL A 105 -1.66 -2.32 -8.11
CA VAL A 105 -1.99 -3.32 -7.08
C VAL A 105 -2.85 -2.73 -5.96
N LEU A 106 -2.62 -1.47 -5.58
CA LEU A 106 -3.48 -0.76 -4.62
C LEU A 106 -4.94 -0.70 -5.11
N GLN A 107 -5.16 -0.48 -6.40
CA GLN A 107 -6.50 -0.53 -7.01
C GLN A 107 -7.11 -1.94 -6.96
N GLU A 108 -6.33 -2.98 -7.26
CA GLU A 108 -6.76 -4.39 -7.12
C GLU A 108 -7.17 -4.73 -5.68
N VAL A 109 -6.38 -4.30 -4.69
CA VAL A 109 -6.69 -4.46 -3.26
C VAL A 109 -7.99 -3.75 -2.92
N MET A 110 -8.18 -2.51 -3.36
CA MET A 110 -9.39 -1.74 -3.10
C MET A 110 -10.63 -2.43 -3.67
N ALA A 111 -10.56 -2.95 -4.91
CA ALA A 111 -11.63 -3.72 -5.53
C ALA A 111 -11.96 -5.00 -4.75
N ALA A 112 -10.94 -5.76 -4.34
CA ALA A 112 -11.12 -6.97 -3.53
C ALA A 112 -11.80 -6.67 -2.18
N LEU A 113 -11.46 -5.55 -1.54
CA LEU A 113 -12.06 -5.11 -0.28
C LEU A 113 -13.49 -4.56 -0.47
N MET A 114 -13.87 -4.04 -1.63
CA MET A 114 -15.26 -3.66 -1.91
C MET A 114 -16.17 -4.88 -2.13
N ALA A 115 -15.60 -5.99 -2.60
CA ALA A 115 -16.32 -7.25 -2.74
C ALA A 115 -16.62 -7.93 -1.39
N LEU A 116 -15.98 -7.49 -0.28
CA LEU A 116 -16.31 -7.85 1.11
C LEU A 116 -17.63 -7.19 1.53
N ARG A 117 -18.75 -7.72 1.04
CA ARG A 117 -20.08 -7.52 1.63
C ARG A 117 -20.29 -8.45 2.82
#